data_AF-A0A654DV26-F1
#
_entry.id   AF-A0A654DV26-F1
#
_cell.length_a   1.000
_cell.length_b   1.000
_cell.length_c   1.000
_cell.angle_alpha   90.00
_cell.angle_beta   90.00
_cell.angle_gamma   90.00
#
_symmetry.space_group_name_H-M   'P 1'
#
loop_
_entity.id
_entity.type
_entity.pdbx_description
1 polymer ?
#
loop_
_entity_poly.entity_id
_entity_poly.type
_entity_poly.pdbx_seq_one_letter_code
_entity_poly.pdbx_strand_id
1 'polypeptide(L)' 'MVSATITDMAGRQLIHQASFEHSIDISQLSGGIYLLELKSNGFWMKQKFMK' A
#
# COMPACT_ATOMS: atom_id res chain seq x y z
N MET A 1 14.25 -5.78 -2.77
CA MET A 1 13.48 -5.58 -1.53
C MET A 1 12.41 -4.53 -1.83
N VAL A 2 11.14 -4.88 -1.69
CA VAL A 2 10.02 -3.98 -1.99
C VAL A 2 9.34 -3.58 -0.69
N SER A 3 8.99 -2.31 -0.55
CA SER A 3 8.11 -1.81 0.51
C SER A 3 6.79 -1.37 -0.07
N ALA A 4 5.72 -1.55 0.69
CA ALA A 4 4.41 -1.04 0.36
C ALA A 4 3.88 -0.12 1.44
N THR A 5 3.21 0.93 1.00
CA THR A 5 2.45 1.83 1.85
C THR A 5 1.03 1.94 1.31
N ILE A 6 0.03 1.78 2.18
CA ILE A 6 -1.38 2.00 1.84
C ILE A 6 -1.89 3.19 2.65
N THR A 7 -2.43 4.17 1.94
CA THR A 7 -2.95 5.42 2.48
C THR A 7 -4.43 5.56 2.13
N ASP A 8 -5.24 6.06 3.06
CA ASP A 8 -6.64 6.39 2.79
C ASP A 8 -6.78 7.71 2.00
N MET A 9 -8.01 8.02 1.57
CA MET A 9 -8.27 9.25 0.83
C MET A 9 -8.15 10.54 1.67
N ALA A 10 -8.05 10.43 2.99
CA ALA A 10 -7.75 11.56 3.88
C ALA A 10 -6.23 11.77 4.05
N GLY A 11 -5.39 10.95 3.40
CA GLY A 11 -3.93 11.04 3.48
C GLY A 11 -3.33 10.32 4.68
N ARG A 12 -4.12 9.53 5.44
CA ARG A 12 -3.61 8.77 6.58
C ARG A 12 -3.00 7.46 6.11
N GLN A 13 -1.76 7.21 6.49
CA GLN A 13 -1.11 5.92 6.28
C GLN A 13 -1.74 4.88 7.19
N LEU A 14 -2.27 3.80 6.61
CA LEU A 14 -2.92 2.71 7.34
C LEU A 14 -2.04 1.47 7.45
N ILE A 15 -1.30 1.16 6.39
CA ILE A 15 -0.40 0.00 6.36
C ILE A 15 0.95 0.47 5.82
N HIS A 16 2.02 0.05 6.48
CA HIS A 16 3.36 0.09 5.93
C HIS A 16 4.03 -1.25 6.16
N GLN A 17 4.47 -1.88 5.08
CA GLN A 17 5.21 -3.12 5.15
C GLN A 17 6.52 -2.98 4.40
N ALA A 18 7.61 -3.04 5.15
CA ALA A 18 8.95 -3.12 4.59
C ALA A 18 9.26 -4.58 4.22
N SER A 19 9.91 -4.78 3.07
CA SER A 19 10.54 -6.04 2.70
C SER A 19 9.59 -7.23 2.61
N PHE A 20 8.45 -7.08 1.92
CA PHE A 20 7.56 -8.21 1.62
C PHE A 20 7.91 -8.86 0.27
N GLU A 21 7.60 -10.16 0.14
CA GLU A 21 7.94 -10.94 -1.07
C GLU A 21 6.76 -11.09 -2.04
N HIS A 22 5.54 -11.34 -1.54
CA HIS A 22 4.43 -11.78 -2.40
C HIS A 22 3.11 -11.03 -2.18
N SER A 23 2.70 -10.80 -0.93
CA SER A 23 1.39 -10.20 -0.64
C SER A 23 1.39 -9.38 0.66
N ILE A 24 0.35 -8.56 0.80
CA ILE A 24 0.08 -7.72 1.97
C ILE A 24 -1.35 -8.04 2.40
N ASP A 25 -1.56 -8.34 3.68
CA ASP A 25 -2.90 -8.52 4.22
C ASP A 25 -3.58 -7.16 4.45
N ILE A 26 -4.75 -6.99 3.82
CA ILE A 26 -5.59 -5.80 3.91
C ILE A 26 -6.94 -6.09 4.57
N SER A 27 -7.13 -7.27 5.16
CA SER A 27 -8.39 -7.73 5.76
C SER A 27 -8.99 -6.70 6.74
N GLN A 28 -8.14 -6.06 7.53
CA GLN A 28 -8.47 -5.03 8.52
C GLN A 28 -8.99 -3.69 7.94
N LEU A 29 -8.81 -3.43 6.64
CA LEU A 29 -9.29 -2.20 6.02
C LEU A 29 -10.81 -2.26 5.83
N SER A 30 -11.51 -1.15 6.09
CA SER A 30 -12.92 -1.02 5.71
C SER A 30 -13.10 -1.02 4.17
N GLY A 31 -14.33 -1.14 3.70
CA GLY A 31 -14.63 -0.92 2.28
C GLY A 31 -14.36 0.54 1.90
N GLY A 32 -13.68 0.77 0.77
CA GLY A 32 -13.26 2.12 0.42
C GLY A 32 -12.21 2.21 -0.66
N ILE A 33 -11.79 3.45 -0.91
CA ILE A 33 -10.76 3.77 -1.90
C ILE A 33 -9.45 4.06 -1.19
N TYR A 34 -8.37 3.53 -1.73
CA TYR A 34 -7.04 3.61 -1.16
C TYR A 34 -5.99 3.91 -2.21
N LEU A 35 -4.84 4.38 -1.72
CA LEU A 35 -3.65 4.63 -2.51
C LEU A 35 -2.55 3.67 -2.07
N LEU A 36 -2.10 2.81 -2.98
CA LEU A 36 -0.96 1.92 -2.82
C LEU A 36 0.29 2.59 -3.40
N GLU A 37 1.35 2.63 -2.61
CA GLU A 37 2.69 3.03 -3.05
C GLU A 37 3.64 1.85 -2.89
N LEU A 38 4.23 1.38 -3.99
CA LEU A 38 5.27 0.36 -4.00
C LEU A 38 6.62 0.99 -4.28
N LYS A 39 7.63 0.72 -3.45
CA LYS A 39 9.00 1.18 -3.65
C LYS A 39 9.95 -0.01 -3.65
N SER A 40 10.81 -0.07 -4.66
CA SER A 40 11.93 -1.00 -4.77
C SER A 40 13.16 -0.21 -5.21
N ASN A 41 14.36 -0.79 -5.13
CA ASN A 41 15.58 -0.12 -5.57
C ASN A 41 15.45 0.37 -7.03
N GLY A 42 15.40 1.69 -7.22
CA GLY A 42 15.25 2.34 -8.52
C GLY A 42 13.82 2.34 -9.10
N PHE A 43 12.83 1.81 -8.40
CA PHE A 43 11.45 1.74 -8.86
C PHE A 43 10.47 2.29 -7.83
N TRP A 44 9.58 3.16 -8.28
CA TRP A 44 8.47 3.66 -7.48
C TRP A 44 7.19 3.63 -8.31
N MET A 45 6.15 3.03 -7.74
CA MET A 45 4.82 2.95 -8.32
C MET A 45 3.80 3.47 -7.34
N LYS A 46 2.77 4.11 -7.88
CA LYS A 46 1.63 4.61 -7.14
C LYS A 46 0.35 4.25 -7.87
N GLN A 47 -0.58 3.58 -7.18
CA GLN A 47 -1.81 3.09 -7.77
C GLN A 47 -2.99 3.27 -6.82
N LYS A 48 -4.11 3.74 -7.36
CA LYS A 48 -5.39 3.82 -6.65
C LYS A 48 -6.14 2.49 -6.80
N PHE A 49 -6.72 1.97 -5.73
CA PHE A 49 -7.57 0.77 -5.77
C PHE A 49 -8.81 0.93 -4.88
N MET A 50 -9.81 0.08 -5.12
CA MET A 50 -11.00 -0.05 -4.28
C MET A 50 -10.95 -1.42 -3.60
N LYS A 51 -11.18 -1.44 -2.29
CA LYS A 51 -11.43 -2.67 -1.52
C LYS A 51 -12.93 -2.82 -1.32
#